data_AF-A0A963PRQ6-F1
#
_entry.id   AF-A0A963PRQ6-F1
#
_cell.length_a   1.000
_cell.length_b   1.000
_cell.length_c   1.000
_cell.angle_alpha   90.00
_cell.angle_beta   90.00
_cell.angle_gamma   90.00
#
_symmetry.space_group_name_H-M   'P 1'
#
loop_
_entity.id
_entity.type
_entity.pdbx_description
1 polymer ?
#
loop_
_entity_poly.entity_id
_entity_poly.type
_entity_poly.pdbx_seq_one_letter_code
_entity_poly.pdbx_strand_id
1 'polypeptide(L)'
;MGGNRVQLLENGEAYFPAVFEAIEAAREEIVLETFILFEDAIGQQLHTHLLAAARRGVRVDVLVDGYGSCDLSPEFIDACAQAGVRLRVYDPARRVLGTRFNVLRRMHRKIVVVDGRLAFVGGINFSHDHVREFGPQAKQDYAVRVQGPIVAHIHHFVRAQIDPSTPRPAAAPAPADAAGGDEAPSSGAEMIFVTRDNHRHRNAIERHYRAAIRGARESVVLANAYFFPGYLLLRQLRRAARRGVRVTLILQGEPDMPIVKTAASLLYDHLQSAGVQIYEYCERPLHGKVAVVDGRWATVGSSNLDPLSLVLNLEANLVIRDRDFAQHLDQRLEHLITEHCKAIEPDPMPAWTFWRPLRAFLLYHLLSGYSRWFSWLPRRAPKIHHATRTQASAAAGSGGNG
;
A
#
# COMPACT_ATOMS: atom_id res chain seq x y z
N MET A 1 0.79 7.81 -18.47
CA MET A 1 0.76 9.26 -18.73
C MET A 1 2.15 9.80 -18.47
N GLY A 2 2.76 10.53 -19.40
CA GLY A 2 4.09 11.13 -19.24
C GLY A 2 4.07 12.48 -18.50
N GLY A 3 5.24 13.08 -18.30
CA GLY A 3 5.36 14.45 -17.75
C GLY A 3 5.15 14.56 -16.24
N ASN A 4 5.35 13.47 -15.49
CA ASN A 4 5.24 13.48 -14.03
C ASN A 4 6.61 13.59 -13.37
N ARG A 5 6.63 14.12 -12.16
CA ARG A 5 7.78 14.08 -11.25
C ARG A 5 7.45 13.20 -10.06
N VAL A 6 8.42 12.41 -9.63
CA VAL A 6 8.29 11.53 -8.47
C VAL A 6 9.51 11.62 -7.58
N GLN A 7 9.27 11.59 -6.28
CA GLN A 7 10.28 11.49 -5.25
C GLN A 7 9.93 10.29 -4.37
N LEU A 8 10.91 9.41 -4.14
CA LEU A 8 10.80 8.33 -3.15
C LEU A 8 10.87 8.93 -1.75
N LEU A 9 9.96 8.49 -0.87
CA LEU A 9 9.95 8.84 0.54
C LEU A 9 10.10 7.55 1.32
N GLU A 10 11.19 7.43 2.08
CA GLU A 10 11.48 6.28 2.91
C GLU A 10 11.12 6.56 4.35
N ASN A 11 10.31 5.66 4.92
CA ASN A 11 9.88 5.70 6.30
C ASN A 11 9.17 7.01 6.70
N GLY A 12 8.82 7.12 7.98
CA GLY A 12 8.14 8.29 8.54
C GLY A 12 9.00 9.56 8.49
N GLU A 13 10.32 9.43 8.58
CA GLU A 13 11.26 10.55 8.64
C GLU A 13 11.27 11.38 7.35
N ALA A 14 11.14 10.73 6.19
CA ALA A 14 10.97 11.45 4.92
C ALA A 14 9.50 11.77 4.65
N TYR A 15 8.59 10.86 5.01
CA TYR A 15 7.18 10.96 4.63
C TYR A 15 6.41 12.04 5.41
N PHE A 16 6.46 12.03 6.74
CA PHE A 16 5.64 12.93 7.55
C PHE A 16 5.99 14.40 7.35
N PRO A 17 7.27 14.82 7.38
CA PRO A 17 7.62 16.21 7.11
C PRO A 17 7.14 16.69 5.74
N ALA A 18 7.32 15.86 4.70
CA ALA A 18 6.89 16.21 3.34
C ALA A 18 5.36 16.37 3.22
N VAL A 19 4.59 15.53 3.92
CA VAL A 19 3.13 15.64 3.98
C VAL A 19 2.71 16.88 4.76
N PHE A 20 3.32 17.15 5.91
CA PHE A 20 2.98 18.29 6.75
C PHE A 20 3.30 19.62 6.06
N GLU A 21 4.47 19.74 5.43
CA GLU A 21 4.83 20.90 4.60
C GLU A 21 3.79 21.13 3.49
N ALA A 22 3.33 20.05 2.84
CA ALA A 22 2.30 20.15 1.82
C ALA A 22 0.94 20.63 2.38
N ILE A 23 0.54 20.14 3.56
CA ILE A 23 -0.69 20.56 4.25
C ILE A 23 -0.61 22.04 4.67
N GLU A 24 0.56 22.49 5.12
CA GLU A 24 0.79 23.89 5.47
C GLU A 24 0.73 24.82 4.25
N ALA A 25 1.30 24.37 3.12
CA ALA A 25 1.29 25.12 1.86
C ALA A 25 -0.06 25.10 1.13
N ALA A 26 -0.99 24.21 1.52
CA ALA A 26 -2.28 24.03 0.87
C ALA A 26 -3.12 25.31 0.87
N ARG A 27 -3.79 25.58 -0.26
CA ARG A 27 -4.59 26.79 -0.48
C ARG A 27 -6.06 26.53 -0.75
N GLU A 28 -6.39 25.40 -1.37
CA GLU A 28 -7.73 25.12 -1.88
C GLU A 28 -8.33 23.90 -1.17
N GLU A 29 -7.61 22.78 -1.18
CA GLU A 29 -8.13 21.54 -0.61
C GLU A 29 -7.07 20.54 -0.18
N ILE A 30 -7.48 19.69 0.75
CA ILE A 30 -6.73 18.53 1.20
C ILE A 30 -7.71 17.35 1.23
N VAL A 31 -7.38 16.29 0.52
CA VAL A 31 -8.10 15.02 0.57
C VAL A 31 -7.16 13.95 1.09
N LEU A 32 -7.45 13.42 2.27
CA LEU A 32 -6.65 12.39 2.92
C LEU A 32 -7.47 11.10 3.05
N GLU A 33 -6.90 10.00 2.57
CA GLU A 33 -7.42 8.65 2.73
C GLU A 33 -6.36 7.78 3.40
N THR A 34 -6.67 7.16 4.54
CA THR A 34 -5.72 6.28 5.26
C THR A 34 -6.41 5.12 5.98
N PHE A 35 -5.75 3.96 6.02
CA PHE A 35 -6.21 2.81 6.78
C PHE A 35 -6.07 3.03 8.30
N ILE A 36 -4.86 3.38 8.74
CA ILE A 36 -4.56 3.65 10.15
C ILE A 36 -4.28 5.15 10.32
N LEU A 37 -5.01 5.73 11.26
CA LEU A 37 -4.72 6.98 11.94
C LEU A 37 -4.82 6.68 13.44
N PHE A 38 -3.69 6.75 14.13
CA PHE A 38 -3.64 6.61 15.58
C PHE A 38 -3.55 7.96 16.25
N GLU A 39 -4.12 8.08 17.44
CA GLU A 39 -4.00 9.28 18.27
C GLU A 39 -2.69 9.26 19.07
N ASP A 40 -1.58 9.12 18.36
CA ASP A 40 -0.21 9.14 18.89
C ASP A 40 0.52 10.44 18.49
N ALA A 41 1.83 10.51 18.74
CA ALA A 41 2.62 11.69 18.43
C ALA A 41 2.51 12.14 16.96
N ILE A 42 2.44 11.20 16.00
CA ILE A 42 2.32 11.50 14.57
C ILE A 42 0.88 11.89 14.22
N GLY A 43 -0.11 11.19 14.76
CA GLY A 43 -1.51 11.54 14.52
C GLY A 43 -1.91 12.89 15.09
N GLN A 44 -1.36 13.27 16.25
CA GLN A 44 -1.58 14.59 16.86
C GLN A 44 -0.91 15.72 16.06
N GLN A 45 0.26 15.46 15.47
CA GLN A 45 0.88 16.40 14.53
C GLN A 45 0.00 16.57 13.29
N LEU A 46 -0.41 15.47 12.65
CA LEU A 46 -1.33 15.52 11.51
C LEU A 46 -2.60 16.29 11.85
N HIS A 47 -3.22 15.98 12.98
CA HIS A 47 -4.43 16.67 13.47
C HIS A 47 -4.20 18.17 13.55
N THR A 48 -3.13 18.60 14.20
CA THR A 48 -2.76 20.02 14.33
C THR A 48 -2.64 20.70 12.97
N HIS A 49 -1.92 20.11 12.01
CA HIS A 49 -1.76 20.68 10.67
C HIS A 49 -3.10 20.74 9.91
N LEU A 50 -3.96 19.71 10.02
CA LEU A 50 -5.28 19.69 9.39
C LEU A 50 -6.23 20.73 9.98
N LEU A 51 -6.26 20.88 11.31
CA LEU A 51 -7.06 21.92 11.98
C LEU A 51 -6.61 23.31 11.55
N ALA A 52 -5.29 23.54 11.50
CA ALA A 52 -4.73 24.80 11.03
C ALA A 52 -5.13 25.09 9.59
N ALA A 53 -5.04 24.10 8.68
CA ALA A 53 -5.45 24.26 7.29
C ALA A 53 -6.93 24.60 7.15
N ALA A 54 -7.80 23.89 7.87
CA ALA A 54 -9.24 24.16 7.84
C ALA A 54 -9.58 25.56 8.36
N ARG A 55 -8.92 26.03 9.43
CA ARG A 55 -9.06 27.39 9.95
C ARG A 55 -8.58 28.48 8.98
N ARG A 56 -7.64 28.17 8.09
CA ARG A 56 -7.24 29.06 6.98
C ARG A 56 -8.27 29.10 5.84
N GLY A 57 -9.34 28.29 5.90
CA GLY A 57 -10.36 28.18 4.87
C GLY A 57 -10.10 27.10 3.82
N VAL A 58 -9.03 26.29 3.98
CA VAL A 58 -8.74 25.16 3.09
C VAL A 58 -9.78 24.07 3.29
N ARG A 59 -10.28 23.49 2.20
CA ARG A 59 -11.27 22.42 2.27
C ARG A 59 -10.63 21.09 2.64
N VAL A 60 -10.81 20.63 3.88
CA VAL A 60 -10.20 19.39 4.37
C VAL A 60 -11.21 18.24 4.43
N ASP A 61 -11.01 17.22 3.60
CA ASP A 61 -11.75 15.95 3.66
C ASP A 61 -10.81 14.82 4.12
N VAL A 62 -11.20 14.13 5.19
CA VAL A 62 -10.45 12.99 5.71
C VAL A 62 -11.33 11.75 5.66
N LEU A 63 -10.84 10.67 5.08
CA LEU A 63 -11.49 9.36 5.05
C LEU A 63 -10.57 8.33 5.73
N VAL A 64 -10.99 7.85 6.89
CA VAL A 64 -10.28 6.81 7.64
C VAL A 64 -11.01 5.48 7.56
N ASP A 65 -10.26 4.38 7.63
CA ASP A 65 -10.87 3.05 7.77
C ASP A 65 -11.35 2.81 9.21
N GLY A 66 -12.60 2.41 9.36
CA GLY A 66 -13.23 2.18 10.66
C GLY A 66 -12.76 0.95 11.44
N TYR A 67 -11.84 0.13 10.90
CA TYR A 67 -11.18 -0.97 11.61
C TYR A 67 -9.77 -0.56 12.04
N GLY A 68 -9.03 0.10 11.14
CA GLY A 68 -7.68 0.58 11.42
C GLY A 68 -7.65 1.80 12.35
N SER A 69 -8.68 2.65 12.29
CA SER A 69 -8.77 3.93 13.02
C SER A 69 -9.98 3.99 13.97
N CYS A 70 -10.38 2.86 14.54
CA CYS A 70 -11.56 2.79 15.42
C CYS A 70 -11.37 3.43 16.80
N ASP A 71 -10.13 3.74 17.17
CA ASP A 71 -9.76 4.16 18.52
C ASP A 71 -9.56 5.68 18.65
N LEU A 72 -9.98 6.47 17.64
CA LEU A 72 -9.96 7.93 17.70
C LEU A 72 -10.94 8.43 18.79
N SER A 73 -10.44 9.29 19.67
CA SER A 73 -11.24 9.84 20.77
C SER A 73 -12.39 10.74 20.28
N PRO A 74 -13.48 10.85 21.06
CA PRO A 74 -14.49 11.89 20.85
C PRO A 74 -13.88 13.29 20.68
N GLU A 75 -12.90 13.62 21.51
CA GLU A 75 -12.24 14.93 21.56
C GLU A 75 -11.49 15.22 20.26
N PHE A 76 -10.77 14.22 19.72
CA PHE A 76 -10.07 14.32 18.44
C PHE A 76 -11.04 14.62 17.29
N ILE A 77 -12.15 13.87 17.25
CA ILE A 77 -13.20 13.99 16.23
C ILE A 77 -13.92 15.35 16.35
N ASP A 78 -14.25 15.77 17.57
CA ASP A 78 -14.95 17.03 17.83
C ASP A 78 -14.09 18.23 17.46
N ALA A 79 -12.80 18.20 17.77
CA ALA A 79 -11.86 19.24 17.36
C ALA A 79 -11.76 19.36 15.83
N CYS A 80 -11.79 18.23 15.11
CA CYS A 80 -11.88 18.22 13.64
C CYS A 80 -13.15 18.93 13.15
N ALA A 81 -14.31 18.54 13.69
CA ALA A 81 -15.58 19.12 13.29
C ALA A 81 -15.65 20.64 13.58
N GLN A 82 -15.17 21.07 14.74
CA GLN A 82 -15.13 22.48 15.14
C GLN A 82 -14.21 23.33 14.25
N ALA A 83 -13.08 22.78 13.79
CA ALA A 83 -12.19 23.49 12.86
C ALA A 83 -12.69 23.48 11.42
N GLY A 84 -13.72 22.70 11.09
CA GLY A 84 -14.25 22.56 9.72
C GLY A 84 -13.64 21.39 8.93
N VAL A 85 -12.89 20.49 9.57
CA VAL A 85 -12.38 19.26 8.95
C VAL A 85 -13.52 18.25 8.80
N ARG A 86 -13.71 17.74 7.58
CA ARG A 86 -14.77 16.77 7.26
C ARG A 86 -14.25 15.35 7.37
N LEU A 87 -14.20 14.85 8.60
CA LEU A 87 -13.81 13.47 8.92
C LEU A 87 -14.94 12.48 8.60
N ARG A 88 -14.61 11.44 7.84
CA ARG A 88 -15.49 10.34 7.45
C ARG A 88 -14.85 9.01 7.76
N VAL A 89 -15.68 8.04 8.12
CA VAL A 89 -15.26 6.69 8.48
C VAL A 89 -15.81 5.70 7.44
N TYR A 90 -14.90 4.99 6.78
CA TYR A 90 -15.21 3.88 5.89
C TYR A 90 -15.54 2.62 6.69
N ASP A 91 -16.74 2.08 6.47
CA ASP A 91 -17.29 0.87 7.07
C ASP A 91 -17.00 0.76 8.58
N PRO A 92 -17.62 1.60 9.44
CA PRO A 92 -17.32 1.66 10.87
C PRO A 92 -17.36 0.28 11.52
N ALA A 93 -16.26 -0.14 12.16
CA ALA A 93 -16.19 -1.38 12.89
C ALA A 93 -16.21 -1.07 14.39
N ARG A 94 -17.25 -1.53 15.10
CA ARG A 94 -17.31 -1.43 16.56
C ARG A 94 -16.58 -2.62 17.18
N ARG A 95 -15.88 -2.37 18.29
CA ARG A 95 -15.44 -3.46 19.17
C ARG A 95 -16.67 -4.09 19.81
N VAL A 96 -16.78 -5.40 19.76
CA VAL A 96 -17.79 -6.16 20.52
C VAL A 96 -17.00 -7.06 21.46
N LEU A 97 -17.19 -6.89 22.77
CA LEU A 97 -16.41 -7.60 23.81
C LEU A 97 -14.88 -7.46 23.60
N GLY A 98 -14.41 -6.24 23.31
CA GLY A 98 -12.99 -5.95 23.06
C GLY A 98 -12.42 -6.46 21.73
N THR A 99 -13.19 -7.25 20.96
CA THR A 99 -12.73 -7.90 19.72
C THR A 99 -13.31 -7.21 18.48
N ARG A 100 -12.52 -7.13 17.41
CA ARG A 100 -12.91 -6.55 16.12
C ARG A 100 -13.25 -7.66 15.12
N PHE A 101 -14.52 -7.81 14.75
CA PHE A 101 -14.98 -8.92 13.89
C PHE A 101 -14.93 -8.63 12.38
N ASN A 102 -14.88 -7.36 11.97
CA ASN A 102 -14.96 -6.98 10.55
C ASN A 102 -13.57 -6.77 9.93
N VAL A 103 -12.84 -7.86 9.69
CA VAL A 103 -11.46 -7.86 9.16
C VAL A 103 -11.36 -7.89 7.63
N LEU A 104 -12.48 -8.04 6.93
CA LEU A 104 -12.48 -8.27 5.47
C LEU A 104 -12.91 -7.01 4.72
N ARG A 105 -12.38 -6.83 3.49
CA ARG A 105 -12.81 -5.78 2.53
C ARG A 105 -12.63 -4.36 3.07
N ARG A 106 -11.56 -4.16 3.84
CA ARG A 106 -11.19 -2.88 4.45
C ARG A 106 -10.53 -1.96 3.43
N MET A 107 -10.57 -0.67 3.70
CA MET A 107 -9.87 0.34 2.90
C MET A 107 -8.40 0.37 3.35
N HIS A 108 -7.51 -0.17 2.53
CA HIS A 108 -6.07 -0.25 2.83
C HIS A 108 -5.25 0.81 2.08
N ARG A 109 -5.88 1.80 1.46
CA ARG A 109 -5.19 2.86 0.71
C ARG A 109 -4.60 3.91 1.66
N LYS A 110 -3.47 4.48 1.27
CA LYS A 110 -2.85 5.64 1.94
C LYS A 110 -2.54 6.65 0.85
N ILE A 111 -3.40 7.65 0.74
CA ILE A 111 -3.35 8.66 -0.30
C ILE A 111 -3.58 10.03 0.35
N VAL A 112 -2.71 10.98 0.07
CA VAL A 112 -2.93 12.39 0.39
C VAL A 112 -2.91 13.15 -0.93
N VAL A 113 -3.89 14.00 -1.18
CA VAL A 113 -3.91 14.91 -2.33
C VAL A 113 -4.06 16.33 -1.82
N VAL A 114 -3.19 17.22 -2.26
CA VAL A 114 -3.19 18.64 -1.91
C VAL A 114 -3.39 19.47 -3.17
N ASP A 115 -4.40 20.34 -3.12
CA ASP A 115 -4.80 21.29 -4.17
C ASP A 115 -4.95 20.67 -5.58
N GLY A 116 -5.23 19.37 -5.66
CA GLY A 116 -5.30 18.63 -6.93
C GLY A 116 -3.99 18.62 -7.74
N ARG A 117 -2.85 19.02 -7.14
CA ARG A 117 -1.56 19.26 -7.82
C ARG A 117 -0.40 18.45 -7.28
N LEU A 118 -0.49 18.04 -6.03
CA LEU A 118 0.48 17.21 -5.35
C LEU A 118 -0.25 16.01 -4.75
N ALA A 119 0.31 14.81 -4.91
CA ALA A 119 -0.20 13.63 -4.23
C ALA A 119 0.91 12.81 -3.56
N PHE A 120 0.52 12.08 -2.53
CA PHE A 120 1.33 11.10 -1.83
C PHE A 120 0.62 9.75 -1.91
N VAL A 121 1.35 8.69 -2.26
CA VAL A 121 0.80 7.32 -2.37
C VAL A 121 1.82 6.33 -1.82
N GLY A 122 1.42 5.37 -0.99
CA GLY A 122 2.36 4.40 -0.43
C GLY A 122 1.79 3.41 0.58
N GLY A 123 2.70 2.82 1.35
CA GLY A 123 2.39 1.87 2.43
C GLY A 123 2.24 2.50 3.82
N ILE A 124 2.82 3.69 4.02
CA ILE A 124 3.01 4.35 5.31
C ILE A 124 1.70 4.87 5.89
N ASN A 125 1.35 4.42 7.10
CA ASN A 125 0.20 4.92 7.86
C ASN A 125 0.57 6.13 8.73
N PHE A 126 -0.44 6.83 9.24
CA PHE A 126 -0.24 7.88 10.24
C PHE A 126 -0.19 7.29 11.64
N SER A 127 0.98 6.75 11.96
CA SER A 127 1.30 6.13 13.24
C SER A 127 2.79 6.29 13.56
N HIS A 128 3.11 6.34 14.86
CA HIS A 128 4.46 6.52 15.37
C HIS A 128 5.38 5.33 15.03
N ASP A 129 4.82 4.15 14.77
CA ASP A 129 5.56 2.95 14.39
C ASP A 129 6.24 3.01 13.01
N HIS A 130 6.14 4.12 12.28
CA HIS A 130 6.86 4.35 11.03
C HIS A 130 8.11 5.24 11.18
N VAL A 131 8.38 5.79 12.37
CA VAL A 131 9.63 6.53 12.65
C VAL A 131 10.59 5.68 13.50
N ARG A 132 11.89 5.79 13.24
CA ARG A 132 12.95 5.07 13.97
C ARG A 132 12.94 5.34 15.47
N GLU A 133 12.47 6.50 15.91
CA GLU A 133 12.32 6.83 17.34
C GLU A 133 11.40 5.85 18.08
N PHE A 134 10.47 5.19 17.37
CA PHE A 134 9.65 4.11 17.95
C PHE A 134 10.46 2.88 18.40
N GLY A 135 11.73 2.80 18.00
CA GLY A 135 12.67 1.76 18.41
C GLY A 135 12.66 0.55 17.48
N PRO A 136 13.01 -0.65 17.98
CA PRO A 136 13.21 -1.85 17.17
C PRO A 136 11.98 -2.29 16.35
N GLN A 137 10.79 -1.85 16.76
CA GLN A 137 9.52 -2.16 16.08
C GLN A 137 9.15 -1.14 14.99
N ALA A 138 10.00 -0.12 14.76
CA ALA A 138 9.79 0.86 13.70
C ALA A 138 9.81 0.19 12.32
N LYS A 139 8.80 0.44 11.51
CA LYS A 139 8.62 -0.22 10.21
C LYS A 139 9.49 0.40 9.14
N GLN A 140 10.13 -0.46 8.34
CA GLN A 140 10.75 -0.08 7.05
C GLN A 140 9.67 -0.04 5.97
N ASP A 141 9.34 1.13 5.43
CA ASP A 141 8.26 1.28 4.45
C ASP A 141 8.52 2.44 3.47
N TYR A 142 7.72 2.51 2.41
CA TYR A 142 7.93 3.41 1.28
C TYR A 142 6.63 4.10 0.86
N ALA A 143 6.78 5.36 0.48
CA ALA A 143 5.77 6.13 -0.22
C ALA A 143 6.41 6.95 -1.35
N VAL A 144 5.58 7.56 -2.18
CA VAL A 144 6.04 8.47 -3.23
C VAL A 144 5.29 9.79 -3.13
N ARG A 145 6.03 10.89 -3.31
CA ARG A 145 5.49 12.23 -3.57
C ARG A 145 5.47 12.45 -5.07
N VAL A 146 4.33 12.84 -5.62
CA VAL A 146 4.14 12.97 -7.06
C VAL A 146 3.47 14.27 -7.47
N GLN A 147 3.97 14.82 -8.58
CA GLN A 147 3.43 15.99 -9.25
C GLN A 147 3.28 15.72 -10.74
N GLY A 148 2.35 16.40 -11.39
CA GLY A 148 2.11 16.30 -12.83
C GLY A 148 0.73 15.75 -13.16
N PRO A 149 0.48 15.43 -14.45
CA PRO A 149 -0.85 15.03 -14.93
C PRO A 149 -1.50 13.87 -14.17
N ILE A 150 -0.70 12.96 -13.62
CA ILE A 150 -1.21 11.82 -12.86
C ILE A 150 -2.02 12.24 -11.61
N VAL A 151 -1.72 13.41 -11.03
CA VAL A 151 -2.41 13.87 -9.82
C VAL A 151 -3.88 14.12 -10.08
N ALA A 152 -4.27 14.61 -11.26
CA ALA A 152 -5.68 14.80 -11.61
C ALA A 152 -6.47 13.48 -11.57
N HIS A 153 -5.85 12.36 -11.96
CA HIS A 153 -6.47 11.04 -11.87
C HIS A 153 -6.61 10.54 -10.43
N ILE A 154 -5.56 10.70 -9.63
CA ILE A 154 -5.56 10.33 -8.21
C ILE A 154 -6.59 11.17 -7.46
N HIS A 155 -6.61 12.47 -7.72
CA HIS A 155 -7.53 13.44 -7.15
C HIS A 155 -9.00 13.10 -7.46
N HIS A 156 -9.32 12.89 -8.73
CA HIS A 156 -10.67 12.47 -9.10
C HIS A 156 -11.06 11.18 -8.38
N PHE A 157 -10.16 10.20 -8.32
CA PHE A 157 -10.43 8.93 -7.67
C PHE A 157 -10.79 9.10 -6.19
N VAL A 158 -9.98 9.86 -5.42
CA VAL A 158 -10.25 10.07 -3.98
C VAL A 158 -11.50 10.90 -3.75
N ARG A 159 -11.78 11.91 -4.58
CA ARG A 159 -13.02 12.70 -4.51
C ARG A 159 -14.24 11.84 -4.78
N ALA A 160 -14.18 10.94 -5.75
CA ALA A 160 -15.26 9.99 -6.05
C ALA A 160 -15.51 8.97 -4.92
N GLN A 161 -14.54 8.73 -4.03
CA GLN A 161 -14.79 7.91 -2.82
C GLN A 161 -15.64 8.65 -1.79
N ILE A 162 -15.51 9.97 -1.71
CA ILE A 162 -16.19 10.82 -0.73
C ILE A 162 -17.56 11.26 -1.26
N ASP A 163 -17.61 11.62 -2.54
CA ASP A 163 -18.79 12.09 -3.24
C ASP A 163 -18.98 11.28 -4.53
N PRO A 164 -19.89 10.28 -4.53
CA PRO A 164 -20.17 9.47 -5.72
C PRO A 164 -20.70 10.27 -6.92
N SER A 165 -21.18 11.50 -6.72
CA SER A 165 -21.64 12.38 -7.80
C SER A 165 -20.50 13.12 -8.51
N THR A 166 -19.26 12.97 -8.02
CA THR A 166 -18.07 13.58 -8.62
C THR A 166 -18.01 13.25 -10.12
N PRO A 167 -18.06 14.26 -11.02
CA PRO A 167 -18.02 14.02 -12.45
C PRO A 167 -16.76 13.27 -12.82
N ARG A 168 -16.90 12.26 -13.69
CA ARG A 168 -15.73 11.62 -14.29
C ARG A 168 -14.95 12.70 -15.07
N PRO A 169 -13.62 12.82 -14.90
CA PRO A 169 -12.85 13.75 -15.69
C PRO A 169 -13.13 13.42 -17.16
N ALA A 170 -13.21 14.48 -17.98
CA ALA A 170 -13.07 14.28 -19.42
C ALA A 170 -11.85 13.39 -19.63
N ALA A 171 -11.96 12.39 -20.51
CA ALA A 171 -10.80 11.58 -20.86
C ALA A 171 -9.67 12.58 -21.14
N ALA A 172 -8.51 12.40 -20.48
CA ALA A 172 -7.35 13.21 -20.82
C ALA A 172 -7.26 13.23 -22.34
N PRO A 173 -7.14 14.41 -22.99
CA PRO A 173 -7.08 14.47 -24.44
C PRO A 173 -6.11 13.38 -24.87
N ALA A 174 -6.54 12.55 -25.84
CA ALA A 174 -5.61 11.66 -26.52
C ALA A 174 -4.37 12.51 -26.83
N PRO A 175 -3.14 12.00 -26.61
CA PRO A 175 -1.95 12.76 -26.98
C PRO A 175 -2.24 13.26 -28.39
N ALA A 176 -2.33 14.59 -28.53
CA ALA A 176 -2.69 15.17 -29.81
C ALA A 176 -1.75 14.51 -30.81
N ASP A 177 -2.31 13.91 -31.86
CA ASP A 177 -1.48 13.39 -32.94
C ASP A 177 -0.51 14.51 -33.27
N ALA A 178 0.76 14.27 -32.98
CA ALA A 178 1.84 15.21 -33.19
C ALA A 178 2.02 15.32 -34.70
N ALA A 179 1.07 15.99 -35.34
CA ALA A 179 1.18 16.49 -36.68
C ALA A 179 2.19 17.64 -36.62
N GLY A 180 3.47 17.29 -36.83
CA GLY A 180 4.51 18.22 -37.21
C GLY A 180 5.04 19.12 -36.09
N GLY A 181 5.83 18.54 -35.19
CA GLY A 181 6.74 19.30 -34.33
C GLY A 181 7.70 18.35 -33.63
N ASP A 182 9.00 18.59 -33.77
CA ASP A 182 10.07 17.94 -32.99
C ASP A 182 9.94 18.33 -31.50
N GLU A 183 8.86 17.91 -30.83
CA GLU A 183 8.77 17.99 -29.38
C GLU A 183 9.60 16.84 -28.80
N ALA A 184 10.68 17.20 -28.12
CA ALA A 184 11.52 16.32 -27.33
C ALA A 184 10.66 15.35 -26.47
N PRO A 185 11.12 14.10 -26.23
CA PRO A 185 10.39 13.15 -25.41
C PRO A 185 10.01 13.81 -24.08
N SER A 186 8.73 13.77 -23.71
CA SER A 186 8.21 14.38 -22.47
C SER A 186 9.16 14.04 -21.32
N SER A 187 9.89 15.03 -20.80
CA SER A 187 11.06 14.83 -19.93
C SER A 187 10.73 14.37 -18.50
N GLY A 188 9.58 13.71 -18.30
CA GLY A 188 9.08 13.31 -16.99
C GLY A 188 8.51 11.90 -17.02
N ALA A 189 8.58 11.26 -15.86
CA ALA A 189 8.22 9.87 -15.63
C ALA A 189 6.83 9.50 -16.18
N GLU A 190 6.75 8.33 -16.82
CA GLU A 190 5.49 7.72 -17.23
C GLU A 190 4.85 7.01 -16.05
N MET A 191 3.62 7.37 -15.71
CA MET A 191 2.91 6.78 -14.57
C MET A 191 1.52 6.28 -14.92
N ILE A 192 1.11 5.24 -14.18
CA ILE A 192 -0.25 4.73 -14.15
C ILE A 192 -0.64 4.53 -12.69
N PHE A 193 -1.75 5.14 -12.29
CA PHE A 193 -2.39 4.88 -11.01
C PHE A 193 -3.28 3.65 -11.13
N VAL A 194 -2.95 2.60 -10.39
CA VAL A 194 -3.60 1.29 -10.48
C VAL A 194 -4.29 1.01 -9.15
N THR A 195 -5.60 0.86 -9.20
CA THR A 195 -6.41 0.57 -8.01
C THR A 195 -6.91 -0.87 -8.06
N ARG A 196 -7.13 -1.44 -6.89
CA ARG A 196 -7.84 -2.70 -6.73
C ARG A 196 -9.10 -2.47 -5.92
N ASP A 197 -10.23 -2.90 -6.48
CA ASP A 197 -11.54 -2.84 -5.84
C ASP A 197 -12.26 -4.18 -5.91
N ASN A 198 -13.41 -4.28 -5.25
CA ASN A 198 -14.23 -5.49 -5.24
C ASN A 198 -15.18 -5.62 -6.44
N HIS A 199 -15.11 -4.69 -7.40
CA HIS A 199 -16.02 -4.54 -8.52
C HIS A 199 -15.29 -4.71 -9.86
N ARG A 200 -14.73 -3.61 -10.41
CA ARG A 200 -14.19 -3.49 -11.77
C ARG A 200 -12.70 -3.83 -11.86
N HIS A 201 -11.93 -3.61 -10.80
CA HIS A 201 -10.47 -3.67 -10.83
C HIS A 201 -9.87 -4.76 -9.91
N ARG A 202 -10.55 -5.90 -9.78
CA ARG A 202 -10.24 -6.96 -8.78
C ARG A 202 -8.81 -7.51 -8.80
N ASN A 203 -8.14 -7.42 -9.93
CA ASN A 203 -6.84 -8.04 -10.20
C ASN A 203 -5.94 -7.11 -11.04
N ALA A 204 -6.23 -5.81 -11.05
CA ALA A 204 -5.48 -4.85 -11.86
C ALA A 204 -4.01 -4.72 -11.42
N ILE A 205 -3.76 -4.68 -10.11
CA ILE A 205 -2.41 -4.61 -9.55
C ILE A 205 -1.61 -5.87 -9.92
N GLU A 206 -2.15 -7.07 -9.65
CA GLU A 206 -1.50 -8.34 -10.00
C GLU A 206 -1.20 -8.46 -11.51
N ARG A 207 -2.10 -7.96 -12.37
CA ARG A 207 -1.85 -7.95 -13.83
C ARG A 207 -0.62 -7.13 -14.21
N HIS A 208 -0.40 -5.98 -13.58
CA HIS A 208 0.77 -5.13 -13.86
C HIS A 208 2.07 -5.80 -13.39
N TYR A 209 2.10 -6.37 -12.18
CA TYR A 209 3.22 -7.20 -11.70
C TYR A 209 3.54 -8.33 -12.69
N ARG A 210 2.52 -9.09 -13.09
CA ARG A 210 2.69 -10.22 -14.02
C ARG A 210 3.15 -9.79 -15.40
N ALA A 211 2.73 -8.63 -15.89
CA ALA A 211 3.17 -8.10 -17.16
C ALA A 211 4.65 -7.69 -17.10
N ALA A 212 5.04 -6.96 -16.04
CA ALA A 212 6.44 -6.54 -15.83
C ALA A 212 7.37 -7.75 -15.68
N ILE A 213 7.04 -8.72 -14.83
CA ILE A 213 7.87 -9.93 -14.60
C ILE A 213 7.98 -10.79 -15.87
N ARG A 214 6.93 -10.83 -16.70
CA ARG A 214 6.98 -11.56 -17.97
C ARG A 214 7.90 -10.87 -18.97
N GLY A 215 7.91 -9.54 -18.99
CA GLY A 215 8.75 -8.72 -19.85
C GLY A 215 10.20 -8.56 -19.38
N ALA A 216 10.49 -8.90 -18.12
CA ALA A 216 11.80 -8.76 -17.49
C ALA A 216 12.90 -9.52 -18.26
N ARG A 217 14.04 -8.85 -18.43
CA ARG A 217 15.22 -9.36 -19.15
C ARG A 217 16.46 -9.49 -18.28
N GLU A 218 16.61 -8.65 -17.26
CA GLU A 218 17.83 -8.52 -16.47
C GLU A 218 17.57 -8.85 -15.00
N SER A 219 16.63 -8.14 -14.37
CA SER A 219 16.37 -8.28 -12.93
C SER A 219 14.92 -8.01 -12.54
N VAL A 220 14.51 -8.65 -11.44
CA VAL A 220 13.25 -8.40 -10.74
C VAL A 220 13.57 -8.39 -9.25
N VAL A 221 13.39 -7.25 -8.58
CA VAL A 221 13.51 -7.12 -7.12
C VAL A 221 12.15 -6.80 -6.55
N LEU A 222 11.67 -7.59 -5.59
CA LEU A 222 10.42 -7.30 -4.85
C LEU A 222 10.70 -7.25 -3.35
N ALA A 223 10.27 -6.16 -2.70
CA ALA A 223 10.23 -6.08 -1.25
C ALA A 223 8.78 -6.08 -0.76
N ASN A 224 8.39 -7.10 0.02
CA ASN A 224 7.04 -7.24 0.51
C ASN A 224 6.98 -7.80 1.93
N ALA A 225 6.18 -7.18 2.79
CA ALA A 225 5.93 -7.63 4.16
C ALA A 225 5.26 -9.01 4.21
N TYR A 226 4.23 -9.20 3.40
CA TYR A 226 3.45 -10.45 3.34
C TYR A 226 3.42 -10.96 1.91
N PHE A 227 4.14 -12.04 1.68
CA PHE A 227 4.29 -12.63 0.35
C PHE A 227 3.66 -14.03 0.30
N PHE A 228 2.39 -14.06 -0.10
CA PHE A 228 1.64 -15.28 -0.39
C PHE A 228 0.88 -15.11 -1.72
N PRO A 229 1.58 -14.87 -2.83
CA PRO A 229 0.91 -14.48 -4.06
C PRO A 229 0.16 -15.65 -4.66
N GLY A 230 -0.82 -15.35 -5.52
CA GLY A 230 -1.54 -16.37 -6.27
C GLY A 230 -0.64 -17.15 -7.23
N TYR A 231 -1.09 -18.35 -7.61
CA TYR A 231 -0.34 -19.31 -8.44
C TYR A 231 0.24 -18.69 -9.73
N LEU A 232 -0.51 -17.80 -10.37
CA LEU A 232 -0.08 -17.19 -11.63
C LEU A 232 1.14 -16.28 -11.45
N LEU A 233 1.21 -15.53 -10.34
CA LEU A 233 2.34 -14.65 -10.03
C LEU A 233 3.58 -15.47 -9.67
N LEU A 234 3.45 -16.52 -8.83
CA LEU A 234 4.55 -17.47 -8.57
C LEU A 234 5.09 -18.10 -9.86
N ARG A 235 4.18 -18.53 -10.75
CA ARG A 235 4.57 -19.12 -12.03
C ARG A 235 5.34 -18.13 -12.90
N GLN A 236 5.01 -16.83 -12.87
CA GLN A 236 5.79 -15.82 -13.61
C GLN A 236 7.18 -15.61 -13.01
N LEU A 237 7.31 -15.52 -11.69
CA LEU A 237 8.61 -15.37 -11.00
C LEU A 237 9.54 -16.54 -11.32
N ARG A 238 9.06 -17.78 -11.18
CA ARG A 238 9.84 -18.98 -11.52
C ARG A 238 10.23 -19.03 -12.99
N ARG A 239 9.34 -18.60 -13.88
CA ARG A 239 9.63 -18.52 -15.32
C ARG A 239 10.66 -17.44 -15.63
N ALA A 240 10.67 -16.32 -14.90
CA ALA A 240 11.69 -15.29 -15.06
C ALA A 240 13.06 -15.82 -14.63
N ALA A 241 13.15 -16.41 -13.43
CA ALA A 241 14.39 -17.00 -12.93
C ALA A 241 14.94 -18.08 -13.88
N ARG A 242 14.09 -19.00 -14.38
CA ARG A 242 14.50 -20.02 -15.36
C ARG A 242 14.93 -19.48 -16.73
N ARG A 243 14.55 -18.25 -17.09
CA ARG A 243 15.05 -17.57 -18.30
C ARG A 243 16.43 -16.94 -18.08
N GLY A 244 16.98 -16.97 -16.87
CA GLY A 244 18.23 -16.32 -16.50
C GLY A 244 18.07 -14.90 -15.94
N VAL A 245 16.83 -14.44 -15.69
CA VAL A 245 16.59 -13.14 -15.03
C VAL A 245 16.94 -13.28 -13.54
N ARG A 246 17.70 -12.33 -12.97
CA ARG A 246 17.97 -12.29 -11.52
C ARG A 246 16.69 -11.91 -10.78
N VAL A 247 16.08 -12.86 -10.07
CA VAL A 247 14.86 -12.60 -9.30
C VAL A 247 15.19 -12.62 -7.82
N THR A 248 14.97 -11.50 -7.14
CA THR A 248 15.28 -11.29 -5.73
C THR A 248 14.03 -10.90 -4.96
N LEU A 249 13.78 -11.58 -3.85
CA LEU A 249 12.69 -11.29 -2.91
C LEU A 249 13.26 -10.84 -1.58
N ILE A 250 12.82 -9.68 -1.08
CA ILE A 250 13.11 -9.17 0.27
C ILE A 250 11.82 -9.30 1.09
N LEU A 251 11.87 -10.14 2.12
CA LEU A 251 10.72 -10.53 2.94
C LEU A 251 10.96 -10.18 4.40
N GLN A 252 9.89 -10.14 5.20
CA GLN A 252 10.01 -9.94 6.65
C GLN A 252 10.62 -11.19 7.32
N GLY A 253 11.74 -11.04 8.02
CA GLY A 253 12.45 -12.16 8.66
C GLY A 253 11.80 -12.70 9.94
N GLU A 254 11.11 -11.86 10.70
CA GLU A 254 10.37 -12.27 11.90
C GLU A 254 8.86 -12.13 11.68
N PRO A 255 8.20 -13.13 11.06
CA PRO A 255 6.75 -13.13 10.97
C PRO A 255 6.12 -13.55 12.30
N ASP A 256 5.10 -12.81 12.73
CA ASP A 256 4.45 -12.91 14.05
C ASP A 256 3.70 -14.24 14.31
N MET A 257 3.54 -15.11 13.30
CA MET A 257 2.71 -16.32 13.37
C MET A 257 3.45 -17.61 12.93
N PRO A 258 3.53 -18.66 13.77
CA PRO A 258 4.21 -19.93 13.44
C PRO A 258 3.66 -20.65 12.20
N ILE A 259 2.35 -20.56 11.94
CA ILE A 259 1.74 -21.16 10.74
C ILE A 259 2.21 -20.48 9.46
N VAL A 260 2.53 -19.18 9.54
CA VAL A 260 3.07 -18.39 8.43
C VAL A 260 4.50 -18.81 8.15
N LYS A 261 5.31 -19.09 9.19
CA LYS A 261 6.68 -19.62 9.03
C LYS A 261 6.69 -20.92 8.24
N THR A 262 5.88 -21.91 8.63
CA THR A 262 5.81 -23.21 7.92
C THR A 262 5.35 -23.06 6.48
N ALA A 263 4.34 -22.22 6.22
CA ALA A 263 3.86 -21.97 4.87
C ALA A 263 4.87 -21.19 4.02
N ALA A 264 5.63 -20.27 4.63
CA ALA A 264 6.69 -19.50 3.98
C ALA A 264 7.86 -20.40 3.59
N SER A 265 8.33 -21.31 4.46
CA SER A 265 9.43 -22.23 4.13
C SER A 265 9.12 -23.06 2.88
N LEU A 266 7.89 -23.56 2.75
CA LEU A 266 7.46 -24.33 1.58
C LEU A 266 7.40 -23.49 0.30
N LEU A 267 7.02 -22.22 0.44
CA LEU A 267 7.01 -21.26 -0.66
C LEU A 267 8.45 -20.93 -1.10
N TYR A 268 9.36 -20.81 -0.14
CA TYR A 268 10.76 -20.50 -0.38
C TYR A 268 11.42 -21.62 -1.17
N ASP A 269 11.28 -22.88 -0.75
CA ASP A 269 11.83 -24.04 -1.49
C ASP A 269 11.35 -24.06 -2.95
N HIS A 270 10.07 -23.76 -3.17
CA HIS A 270 9.46 -23.77 -4.50
C HIS A 270 10.03 -22.68 -5.44
N LEU A 271 10.43 -21.55 -4.89
CA LEU A 271 11.01 -20.42 -5.61
C LEU A 271 12.52 -20.57 -5.79
N GLN A 272 13.22 -20.94 -4.72
CA GLN A 272 14.68 -21.17 -4.71
C GLN A 272 15.07 -22.29 -5.68
N SER A 273 14.29 -23.39 -5.77
CA SER A 273 14.50 -24.45 -6.78
C SER A 273 14.36 -23.99 -8.24
N ALA A 274 13.85 -22.78 -8.49
CA ALA A 274 13.81 -22.17 -9.82
C ALA A 274 14.88 -21.09 -10.04
N GLY A 275 15.75 -20.82 -9.05
CA GLY A 275 16.80 -19.80 -9.09
C GLY A 275 16.39 -18.45 -8.51
N VAL A 276 15.27 -18.36 -7.78
CA VAL A 276 14.88 -17.12 -7.08
C VAL A 276 15.69 -16.97 -5.81
N GLN A 277 16.30 -15.80 -5.61
CA GLN A 277 17.03 -15.44 -4.40
C GLN A 277 16.06 -14.84 -3.37
N ILE A 278 16.17 -15.28 -2.12
CA ILE A 278 15.30 -14.82 -1.03
C ILE A 278 16.17 -14.28 0.09
N TYR A 279 15.82 -13.08 0.55
CA TYR A 279 16.47 -12.36 1.63
C TYR A 279 15.42 -12.00 2.67
N GLU A 280 15.75 -12.24 3.94
CA GLU A 280 14.93 -11.83 5.08
C GLU A 280 15.53 -10.57 5.70
N TYR A 281 14.74 -9.50 5.76
CA TYR A 281 15.12 -8.27 6.44
C TYR A 281 15.02 -8.45 7.96
N CYS A 282 16.10 -8.12 8.67
CA CYS A 282 16.29 -8.48 10.09
C CYS A 282 16.53 -7.28 11.02
N GLU A 283 16.69 -6.06 10.51
CA GLU A 283 16.94 -4.88 11.37
C GLU A 283 15.68 -4.48 12.16
N ARG A 284 14.52 -4.49 11.50
CA ARG A 284 13.21 -4.08 12.06
C ARG A 284 12.07 -4.62 11.18
N PRO A 285 10.78 -4.49 11.56
CA PRO A 285 9.68 -4.99 10.73
C PRO A 285 9.68 -4.39 9.31
N LEU A 286 9.72 -5.24 8.27
CA LEU A 286 9.55 -4.80 6.89
C LEU A 286 8.07 -4.60 6.58
N HIS A 287 7.69 -3.39 6.19
CA HIS A 287 6.34 -3.07 5.72
C HIS A 287 6.30 -2.61 4.26
N GLY A 288 7.37 -2.77 3.49
CA GLY A 288 7.40 -2.38 2.07
C GLY A 288 6.38 -3.13 1.22
N LYS A 289 5.91 -2.45 0.15
CA LYS A 289 5.13 -3.03 -0.97
C LYS A 289 5.64 -2.48 -2.29
N VAL A 290 6.92 -2.74 -2.56
CA VAL A 290 7.63 -2.14 -3.68
C VAL A 290 8.25 -3.21 -4.58
N ALA A 291 8.42 -2.88 -5.86
CA ALA A 291 9.20 -3.72 -6.75
C ALA A 291 9.86 -2.89 -7.84
N VAL A 292 10.98 -3.41 -8.35
CA VAL A 292 11.74 -2.88 -9.48
C VAL A 292 11.95 -4.00 -10.50
N VAL A 293 11.83 -3.67 -11.78
CA VAL A 293 12.10 -4.58 -12.90
C VAL A 293 13.03 -3.88 -13.90
N ASP A 294 14.14 -4.55 -14.22
CA ASP A 294 15.18 -4.11 -15.17
C ASP A 294 15.65 -2.66 -14.96
N GLY A 295 15.64 -2.14 -13.72
CA GLY A 295 16.02 -0.75 -13.39
C GLY A 295 15.24 0.33 -14.15
N ARG A 296 14.05 0.01 -14.67
CA ARG A 296 13.27 0.91 -15.56
C ARG A 296 11.80 0.97 -15.23
N TRP A 297 11.28 -0.06 -14.57
CA TRP A 297 9.91 -0.15 -14.12
C TRP A 297 9.91 -0.31 -12.61
N ALA A 298 9.08 0.45 -11.92
CA ALA A 298 8.91 0.37 -10.49
C ALA A 298 7.44 0.44 -10.10
N THR A 299 7.12 -0.06 -8.92
CA THR A 299 5.82 0.17 -8.29
C THR A 299 6.00 0.46 -6.82
N VAL A 300 5.20 1.41 -6.32
CA VAL A 300 5.08 1.73 -4.89
C VAL A 300 3.59 1.86 -4.57
N GLY A 301 3.14 1.35 -3.43
CA GLY A 301 1.73 1.42 -3.08
C GLY A 301 1.40 0.72 -1.78
N SER A 302 0.12 0.39 -1.62
CA SER A 302 -0.42 -0.22 -0.40
C SER A 302 -0.60 -1.73 -0.49
N SER A 303 -0.61 -2.30 -1.71
CA SER A 303 -0.97 -3.71 -1.95
C SER A 303 0.12 -4.67 -1.50
N ASN A 304 -0.17 -5.48 -0.49
CA ASN A 304 0.62 -6.66 -0.19
C ASN A 304 0.40 -7.72 -1.30
N LEU A 305 1.38 -8.61 -1.48
CA LEU A 305 1.28 -9.72 -2.43
C LEU A 305 0.77 -10.99 -1.74
N ASP A 306 -0.32 -10.85 -0.99
CA ASP A 306 -1.00 -11.94 -0.30
C ASP A 306 -2.48 -12.06 -0.76
N PRO A 307 -3.14 -13.20 -0.54
CA PRO A 307 -4.47 -13.44 -1.06
C PRO A 307 -5.54 -12.54 -0.43
N LEU A 308 -5.39 -12.06 0.81
CA LEU A 308 -6.36 -11.17 1.44
C LEU A 308 -6.28 -9.77 0.82
N SER A 309 -5.07 -9.22 0.65
CA SER A 309 -4.87 -7.92 0.00
C SER A 309 -5.30 -7.96 -1.47
N LEU A 310 -4.87 -8.99 -2.21
CA LEU A 310 -5.17 -9.11 -3.64
C LEU A 310 -6.66 -9.45 -3.91
N VAL A 311 -7.35 -10.17 -3.03
CA VAL A 311 -8.73 -10.66 -3.28
C VAL A 311 -9.82 -9.90 -2.53
N LEU A 312 -9.52 -9.16 -1.45
CA LEU A 312 -10.58 -8.55 -0.62
C LEU A 312 -10.39 -7.05 -0.34
N ASN A 313 -9.18 -6.58 -0.02
CA ASN A 313 -8.96 -5.19 0.43
C ASN A 313 -8.91 -4.17 -0.70
N LEU A 314 -9.31 -2.94 -0.42
CA LEU A 314 -9.18 -1.85 -1.39
C LEU A 314 -7.74 -1.33 -1.34
N GLU A 315 -7.04 -1.39 -2.48
CA GLU A 315 -5.61 -1.08 -2.57
C GLU A 315 -5.34 -0.10 -3.71
N ALA A 316 -4.20 0.58 -3.64
CA ALA A 316 -3.73 1.47 -4.70
C ALA A 316 -2.21 1.42 -4.82
N ASN A 317 -1.74 1.30 -6.05
CA ASN A 317 -0.33 1.37 -6.41
C ASN A 317 -0.13 2.42 -7.50
N LEU A 318 1.05 3.04 -7.47
CA LEU A 318 1.56 3.80 -8.58
C LEU A 318 2.60 2.97 -9.32
N VAL A 319 2.33 2.70 -10.59
CA VAL A 319 3.27 2.09 -11.51
C VAL A 319 4.03 3.20 -12.21
N ILE A 320 5.35 3.15 -12.14
CA ILE A 320 6.27 4.21 -12.57
C ILE A 320 7.24 3.61 -13.57
N ARG A 321 7.36 4.22 -14.74
CA ARG A 321 8.38 3.93 -15.73
C ARG A 321 9.25 5.17 -15.88
N ASP A 322 10.37 5.11 -15.17
CA ASP A 322 11.36 6.17 -15.07
C ASP A 322 12.67 5.52 -14.63
N ARG A 323 13.75 5.73 -15.39
CA ARG A 323 15.01 5.04 -15.14
C ARG A 323 15.65 5.50 -13.84
N ASP A 324 15.68 6.80 -13.60
CA ASP A 324 16.38 7.39 -12.47
C ASP A 324 15.68 7.00 -11.16
N PHE A 325 14.34 7.09 -11.12
CA PHE A 325 13.55 6.62 -9.97
C PHE A 325 13.71 5.11 -9.74
N ALA A 326 13.61 4.30 -10.79
CA ALA A 326 13.71 2.85 -10.66
C ALA A 326 15.10 2.41 -10.18
N GLN A 327 16.16 3.02 -10.71
CA GLN A 327 17.54 2.79 -10.25
C GLN A 327 17.75 3.26 -8.82
N HIS A 328 17.20 4.43 -8.46
CA HIS A 328 17.28 4.92 -7.09
C HIS A 328 16.62 3.92 -6.13
N LEU A 329 15.39 3.48 -6.39
CA LEU A 329 14.72 2.48 -5.56
C LEU A 329 15.50 1.14 -5.52
N ASP A 330 16.04 0.69 -6.65
CA ASP A 330 16.86 -0.54 -6.71
C ASP A 330 18.08 -0.44 -5.80
N GLN A 331 18.80 0.69 -5.82
CA GLN A 331 19.95 0.95 -4.94
C GLN A 331 19.57 0.92 -3.46
N ARG A 332 18.39 1.45 -3.11
CA ARG A 332 17.89 1.43 -1.72
C ARG A 332 17.55 0.01 -1.28
N LEU A 333 16.97 -0.80 -2.16
CA LEU A 333 16.69 -2.22 -1.87
C LEU A 333 17.97 -3.06 -1.81
N GLU A 334 18.95 -2.81 -2.67
CA GLU A 334 20.26 -3.47 -2.64
C GLU A 334 20.99 -3.13 -1.33
N HIS A 335 20.93 -1.88 -0.88
CA HIS A 335 21.48 -1.49 0.42
C HIS A 335 20.81 -2.23 1.59
N LEU A 336 19.49 -2.44 1.55
CA LEU A 336 18.83 -3.30 2.55
C LEU A 336 19.37 -4.72 2.50
N ILE A 337 19.58 -5.27 1.30
CA ILE A 337 20.12 -6.62 1.11
C ILE A 337 21.51 -6.74 1.72
N THR A 338 22.41 -5.77 1.48
CA THR A 338 23.81 -5.85 1.90
C THR A 338 23.98 -5.64 3.40
N GLU A 339 23.26 -4.67 3.98
CA GLU A 339 23.51 -4.24 5.37
C GLU A 339 22.59 -4.91 6.40
N HIS A 340 21.39 -5.32 5.99
CA HIS A 340 20.30 -5.59 6.93
C HIS A 340 19.51 -6.85 6.65
N CYS A 341 19.82 -7.57 5.58
CA CYS A 341 19.16 -8.82 5.25
C CYS A 341 20.06 -10.03 5.47
N LYS A 342 19.41 -11.15 5.80
CA LYS A 342 20.02 -12.47 5.78
C LYS A 342 19.57 -13.21 4.51
N ALA A 343 20.53 -13.70 3.74
CA ALA A 343 20.22 -14.60 2.63
C ALA A 343 19.66 -15.91 3.18
N ILE A 344 18.56 -16.37 2.60
CA ILE A 344 18.01 -17.68 2.90
C ILE A 344 18.75 -18.70 2.06
N GLU A 345 19.52 -19.56 2.74
CA GLU A 345 20.17 -20.67 2.09
C GLU A 345 19.12 -21.73 1.71
N PRO A 346 19.23 -22.33 0.52
CA PRO A 346 18.43 -23.50 0.19
C PRO A 346 18.76 -24.60 1.18
N ASP A 347 17.79 -25.03 1.98
CA ASP A 347 18.00 -26.14 2.91
C ASP A 347 18.31 -27.41 2.09
N PRO A 348 19.52 -28.00 2.21
CA PRO A 348 19.89 -29.22 1.49
C PRO A 348 19.17 -30.41 2.13
N MET A 349 17.85 -30.50 1.96
CA MET A 349 17.06 -31.51 2.64
C MET A 349 16.94 -32.83 1.88
N PRO A 350 16.77 -33.92 2.63
CA PRO A 350 17.05 -35.25 2.10
C PRO A 350 15.84 -35.82 1.30
N ALA A 351 16.12 -36.58 0.24
CA ALA A 351 15.17 -36.98 -0.84
C ALA A 351 13.94 -37.86 -0.46
N TRP A 352 13.80 -38.25 0.81
CA TRP A 352 12.87 -39.28 1.32
C TRP A 352 11.48 -38.77 1.75
N THR A 353 11.23 -37.46 1.86
CA THR A 353 9.88 -36.97 2.26
C THR A 353 8.93 -36.85 1.07
N PHE A 354 8.58 -37.98 0.45
CA PHE A 354 7.79 -38.07 -0.78
C PHE A 354 6.44 -37.31 -0.74
N TRP A 355 5.85 -37.18 0.45
CA TRP A 355 4.56 -36.50 0.64
C TRP A 355 4.65 -35.00 0.91
N ARG A 356 5.84 -34.46 1.19
CA ARG A 356 6.03 -33.03 1.51
C ARG A 356 5.69 -32.09 0.35
N PRO A 357 6.09 -32.32 -0.92
CA PRO A 357 5.66 -31.47 -2.03
C PRO A 357 4.16 -31.54 -2.29
N LEU A 358 3.51 -32.70 -2.05
CA LEU A 358 2.06 -32.82 -2.16
C LEU A 358 1.35 -32.08 -1.02
N ARG A 359 1.81 -32.24 0.24
CA ARG A 359 1.29 -31.48 1.38
C ARG A 359 1.51 -29.98 1.21
N ALA A 360 2.65 -29.57 0.67
CA ALA A 360 2.96 -28.19 0.36
C ALA A 360 2.07 -27.64 -0.74
N PHE A 361 1.86 -28.40 -1.81
CA PHE A 361 0.93 -28.06 -2.88
C PHE A 361 -0.50 -27.92 -2.35
N LEU A 362 -0.97 -28.87 -1.53
CA LEU A 362 -2.31 -28.84 -0.93
C LEU A 362 -2.46 -27.69 0.07
N LEU A 363 -1.50 -27.49 0.97
CA LEU A 363 -1.50 -26.40 1.95
C LEU A 363 -1.43 -25.05 1.24
N TYR A 364 -0.58 -24.89 0.22
CA TYR A 364 -0.53 -23.68 -0.59
C TYR A 364 -1.84 -23.46 -1.35
N HIS A 365 -2.48 -24.47 -1.92
CA HIS A 365 -3.78 -24.30 -2.61
C HIS A 365 -4.93 -24.05 -1.63
N LEU A 366 -4.87 -24.59 -0.42
CA LEU A 366 -5.78 -24.26 0.66
C LEU A 366 -5.58 -22.80 1.10
N LEU A 367 -4.34 -22.40 1.38
CA LEU A 367 -3.94 -21.06 1.80
C LEU A 367 -4.07 -19.99 0.70
N SER A 368 -3.92 -20.35 -0.56
CA SER A 368 -4.09 -19.41 -1.69
C SER A 368 -5.50 -19.42 -2.25
N GLY A 369 -6.25 -20.51 -2.01
CA GLY A 369 -7.62 -20.73 -2.46
C GLY A 369 -8.68 -20.27 -1.48
N TYR A 370 -8.41 -20.21 -0.16
CA TYR A 370 -9.42 -19.77 0.82
C TYR A 370 -9.98 -18.39 0.48
N SER A 371 -9.13 -17.47 0.02
CA SER A 371 -9.55 -16.12 -0.37
C SER A 371 -10.63 -16.11 -1.46
N ARG A 372 -10.61 -17.10 -2.37
CA ARG A 372 -11.67 -17.30 -3.37
C ARG A 372 -12.97 -17.77 -2.72
N TRP A 373 -12.92 -18.57 -1.66
CA TRP A 373 -14.11 -18.90 -0.85
C TRP A 373 -14.67 -17.65 -0.15
N PHE A 374 -13.82 -16.78 0.42
CA PHE A 374 -14.29 -15.49 0.99
C PHE A 374 -14.83 -14.52 -0.07
N SER A 375 -14.44 -14.67 -1.34
CA SER A 375 -15.03 -13.88 -2.44
C SER A 375 -16.50 -14.21 -2.70
N TRP A 376 -16.98 -15.38 -2.23
CA TRP A 376 -18.37 -15.85 -2.29
C TRP A 376 -19.22 -15.38 -1.09
N LEU A 377 -18.59 -14.89 -0.01
CA LEU A 377 -19.34 -14.31 1.11
C LEU A 377 -20.18 -13.10 0.65
N PRO A 378 -21.35 -12.88 1.27
CA PRO A 378 -22.26 -11.80 0.91
C PRO A 378 -21.53 -10.46 0.86
N ARG A 379 -21.68 -9.76 -0.27
CA ARG A 379 -21.06 -8.46 -0.49
C ARG A 379 -21.97 -7.40 0.11
N ARG A 380 -21.67 -6.95 1.32
CA ARG A 380 -22.30 -5.75 1.85
C ARG A 380 -21.63 -4.53 1.20
N ALA A 381 -22.43 -3.58 0.70
CA ALA A 381 -21.90 -2.29 0.29
C ALA A 381 -21.29 -1.59 1.51
N PRO A 382 -20.04 -1.11 1.44
CA PRO A 382 -19.45 -0.39 2.54
C PRO A 382 -20.22 0.90 2.79
N LYS A 383 -20.34 1.29 4.06
CA LYS A 383 -21.00 2.54 4.45
C LYS A 383 -19.95 3.59 4.75
N ILE A 384 -20.12 4.81 4.24
CA ILE A 384 -19.29 5.95 4.60
C ILE A 384 -20.14 6.84 5.50
N HIS A 385 -19.67 7.08 6.71
CA HIS A 385 -20.36 7.92 7.69
C HIS A 385 -19.54 9.18 7.94
N HIS A 386 -20.20 10.34 8.03
CA HIS A 386 -19.60 11.49 8.68
C HIS A 386 -19.38 11.14 10.15
N ALA A 387 -18.18 11.40 10.68
CA ALA A 387 -17.93 11.27 12.10
C ALA A 387 -18.77 12.35 12.81
N THR A 388 -19.79 11.93 13.56
CA THR A 388 -20.68 12.81 14.34
C THR A 388 -20.63 12.44 15.81
N ARG A 389 -20.86 13.43 16.68
CA ARG A 389 -20.93 13.41 18.16
C ARG A 389 -21.40 12.10 18.82
N THR A 390 -22.37 11.39 18.22
CA THR A 390 -23.01 10.19 18.81
C THR A 390 -22.25 8.86 18.60
N GLN A 391 -21.27 8.79 17.71
CA GLN A 391 -20.50 7.55 17.50
C GLN A 391 -19.39 7.36 18.54
N ALA A 392 -18.88 8.46 19.11
CA ALA A 392 -17.81 8.44 20.08
C ALA A 392 -18.32 8.13 21.51
N SER A 393 -19.54 8.55 21.86
CA SER A 393 -20.16 8.21 23.16
C SER A 393 -20.49 6.71 23.31
N ALA A 394 -20.72 6.01 22.19
CA ALA A 394 -20.93 4.56 22.21
C ALA A 394 -19.61 3.76 22.35
N ALA A 395 -18.45 4.39 22.15
CA ALA A 395 -17.13 3.80 22.41
C ALA A 395 -16.67 4.04 23.87
N ALA A 396 -17.07 5.16 24.48
CA ALA A 396 -16.78 5.47 25.89
C ALA A 396 -17.75 4.78 26.89
N GLY A 397 -18.96 4.41 26.46
CA GLY A 397 -20.03 3.92 27.34
C GLY A 397 -19.94 2.46 27.82
N SER A 398 -18.86 1.71 27.55
CA SER A 398 -18.70 0.33 28.03
C SER A 398 -17.53 0.13 29.01
N GLY A 399 -16.97 1.22 29.55
CA GLY A 399 -15.84 1.22 30.49
C GLY A 399 -16.20 1.60 31.93
N GLY A 400 -17.46 1.47 32.35
CA GLY A 400 -17.91 1.89 33.68
C GLY A 400 -19.03 0.99 34.23
N ASN A 401 -18.66 -0.21 34.66
CA ASN A 401 -19.27 -0.92 35.79
C ASN A 401 -18.43 -2.17 36.07
N GLY A 402 -17.63 -2.11 37.13
CA GLY A 402 -16.70 -3.14 37.58
C GLY A 402 -15.53 -2.50 38.32
#